data_AF-A0A7Y2PJD3-F1
#
_entry.id   AF-A0A7Y2PJD3-F1
#
_cell.length_a   1.000
_cell.length_b   1.000
_cell.length_c   1.000
_cell.angle_alpha   90.00
_cell.angle_beta   90.00
_cell.angle_gamma   90.00
#
_symmetry.space_group_name_H-M   'P 1'
#
loop_
_entity.id
_entity.type
_entity.pdbx_description
1 polymer ?
#
loop_
_entity_poly.entity_id
_entity_poly.type
_entity_poly.pdbx_seq_one_letter_code
_entity_poly.pdbx_strand_id
1 'polypeptide(L)' 'MSIDPHQIARRFAELSPERRQAFLARLEENGIRFTDLPMVALPRPDASPLSAAQRGLWIAWQREPDSPAYNLAGGLRLG' A
#
# COMPACT_ATOMS: atom_id res chain seq x y z
N MET A 1 -8.91 -27.49 -7.86
CA MET A 1 -7.59 -26.86 -7.58
C MET A 1 -7.87 -25.66 -6.69
N SER A 2 -7.54 -25.73 -5.40
CA SER A 2 -7.82 -24.61 -4.48
C SER A 2 -6.83 -23.48 -4.78
N ILE A 3 -7.34 -22.28 -5.02
CA ILE A 3 -6.49 -21.11 -5.25
C ILE A 3 -6.03 -20.60 -3.88
N ASP A 4 -4.72 -20.59 -3.61
CA ASP A 4 -4.15 -20.10 -2.35
C ASP A 4 -4.13 -18.56 -2.33
N PRO A 5 -4.84 -17.89 -1.40
CA PRO A 5 -4.85 -16.44 -1.28
C PRO A 5 -3.46 -15.82 -1.07
N HIS A 6 -2.55 -16.51 -0.37
CA HIS A 6 -1.19 -16.02 -0.16
C HIS A 6 -0.40 -15.97 -1.46
N GLN A 7 -0.62 -16.95 -2.34
CA GLN A 7 0.01 -16.99 -3.65
C GLN A 7 -0.51 -15.86 -4.55
N ILE A 8 -1.81 -15.57 -4.53
CA ILE A 8 -2.38 -14.42 -5.25
C ILE A 8 -1.76 -13.12 -4.75
N ALA A 9 -1.75 -12.91 -3.43
CA ALA A 9 -1.21 -11.70 -2.83
C ALA A 9 0.27 -11.49 -3.20
N ARG A 10 1.07 -12.56 -3.15
CA ARG A 10 2.48 -12.51 -3.55
C ARG A 10 2.67 -12.19 -5.03
N ARG A 11 1.87 -12.79 -5.91
CA ARG A 11 1.89 -12.48 -7.35
C ARG A 11 1.55 -11.02 -7.60
N PHE A 12 0.50 -10.49 -6.98
CA PHE A 12 0.15 -9.07 -7.09
C PHE A 12 1.29 -8.14 -6.66
N ALA A 13 1.95 -8.48 -5.55
CA ALA A 13 3.03 -7.70 -4.98
C ALA A 13 4.27 -7.64 -5.91
N GLU A 14 4.55 -8.72 -6.65
CA GLU A 14 5.63 -8.84 -7.62
C GLU A 14 5.33 -8.16 -8.98
N LEU A 15 4.09 -7.72 -9.24
CA LEU A 15 3.73 -7.07 -10.50
C LEU A 15 4.27 -5.65 -10.62
N SER A 16 4.67 -5.29 -11.84
CA SER A 16 4.96 -3.91 -12.22
C SER A 16 3.71 -3.02 -12.05
N PRO A 17 3.87 -1.71 -11.76
CA PRO A 17 2.74 -0.81 -11.51
C PRO A 17 1.69 -0.82 -12.63
N GLU A 18 2.12 -0.93 -13.89
CA GLU A 18 1.26 -0.89 -15.08
C GLU A 18 0.38 -2.14 -15.18
N ARG A 19 0.86 -3.29 -14.70
CA ARG A 19 0.15 -4.58 -14.76
C ARG A 19 -0.83 -4.78 -13.60
N ARG A 20 -0.71 -4.01 -12.52
CA ARG A 20 -1.55 -4.14 -11.33
C ARG A 20 -3.03 -3.89 -11.63
N GLN A 21 -3.34 -2.89 -12.46
CA GLN A 21 -4.73 -2.58 -12.82
C GLN A 21 -5.43 -3.73 -13.53
N ALA A 22 -4.76 -4.32 -14.53
CA ALA A 22 -5.28 -5.49 -15.24
C ALA A 22 -5.45 -6.72 -14.32
N PHE A 23 -4.57 -6.87 -13.33
CA PHE A 23 -4.69 -7.94 -12.33
C PHE A 23 -5.87 -7.74 -11.38
N LEU A 24 -6.08 -6.50 -10.90
CA LEU A 24 -7.21 -6.16 -10.04
C LEU A 24 -8.55 -6.37 -10.76
N ALA A 25 -8.66 -5.94 -12.02
CA ALA A 25 -9.84 -6.18 -12.84
C ALA A 25 -10.16 -7.69 -12.96
N ARG A 26 -9.13 -8.51 -13.18
CA ARG A 26 -9.29 -9.98 -13.23
C ARG A 26 -9.72 -10.57 -11.89
N LEU A 27 -9.23 -10.06 -10.76
CA LEU A 27 -9.68 -10.53 -9.45
C LEU A 27 -11.17 -10.25 -9.24
N GLU A 28 -11.62 -9.05 -9.62
CA GLU A 28 -13.03 -8.66 -9.54
C GLU A 28 -13.91 -9.52 -10.45
N GLU A 29 -13.50 -9.80 -11.69
CA GLU A 29 -14.18 -10.71 -12.62
C GLU A 29 -14.34 -12.13 -12.04
N ASN A 30 -13.37 -12.58 -11.26
CA ASN A 30 -13.39 -13.89 -10.60
C ASN A 30 -14.11 -13.86 -9.23
N GLY A 31 -14.74 -12.75 -8.87
CA GLY A 31 -15.48 -12.59 -7.60
C GLY A 31 -14.59 -12.55 -6.36
N ILE A 32 -13.28 -12.31 -6.52
CA ILE A 32 -12.32 -12.23 -5.41
C ILE A 32 -12.11 -10.76 -5.06
N ARG A 33 -12.48 -10.35 -3.83
CA ARG A 33 -12.19 -9.00 -3.36
C ARG A 33 -10.73 -8.90 -2.93
N PHE A 34 -10.04 -7.87 -3.39
CA PHE A 34 -8.65 -7.63 -3.00
C PHE A 34 -8.46 -7.48 -1.49
N THR A 35 -9.46 -6.94 -0.78
CA THR A 35 -9.45 -6.77 0.68
C THR A 35 -9.45 -8.08 1.47
N ASP A 36 -9.84 -9.19 0.84
CA ASP A 36 -9.85 -10.51 1.48
C ASP A 36 -8.49 -11.21 1.35
N LEU A 37 -7.56 -10.65 0.56
CA LEU A 37 -6.22 -11.19 0.39
C LEU A 37 -5.35 -10.84 1.61
N PRO A 38 -4.49 -11.78 2.06
CA PRO A 38 -3.59 -11.52 3.16
C PRO A 38 -2.54 -10.48 2.77
N MET A 39 -2.09 -9.69 3.75
CA MET A 39 -0.91 -8.86 3.57
C MET A 39 0.33 -9.76 3.49
N VAL A 40 1.15 -9.53 2.46
CA VAL A 40 2.41 -10.27 2.26
C VAL A 40 3.58 -9.32 2.36
N ALA A 41 4.68 -9.79 2.93
CA ALA A 41 5.92 -9.03 3.01
C ALA A 41 6.55 -8.87 1.63
N LEU A 42 7.04 -7.66 1.34
CA LEU A 42 7.83 -7.34 0.15
C LEU A 42 9.27 -7.02 0.55
N PRO A 43 10.26 -7.32 -0.32
CA PRO A 43 11.62 -6.80 -0.15
C PRO A 43 11.57 -5.29 -0.03
N ARG A 44 12.23 -4.74 1.00
CA ARG A 44 12.31 -3.30 1.18
C ARG A 44 13.27 -2.73 0.13
N PRO A 45 12.81 -1.83 -0.76
CA PRO A 45 13.71 -1.18 -1.71
C PRO A 45 14.68 -0.25 -0.95
N ASP A 46 15.89 -0.08 -1.46
CA ASP A 46 16.91 0.82 -0.88
C ASP A 46 16.44 2.28 -0.88
N ALA A 47 15.68 2.67 -1.91
CA ALA A 47 15.03 3.97 -2.00
C ALA A 47 13.68 3.85 -2.74
N SER A 48 12.68 4.59 -2.28
CA SER A 48 11.41 4.77 -2.99
C SER A 48 11.18 6.26 -3.22
N PRO A 49 10.74 6.67 -4.43
CA PRO A 49 10.41 8.06 -4.67
C PRO A 49 9.20 8.46 -3.82
N LEU A 50 9.28 9.62 -3.16
CA LEU A 50 8.13 10.21 -2.47
C LEU A 50 7.00 10.45 -3.47
N SER A 51 5.75 10.17 -3.08
CA SER A 51 4.58 10.58 -3.84
C SER A 51 4.47 12.11 -3.89
N ALA A 52 3.63 12.64 -4.79
CA ALA A 52 3.41 14.09 -4.86
C ALA A 52 2.93 14.68 -3.52
N ALA A 53 2.00 13.99 -2.84
CA ALA A 53 1.50 14.39 -1.52
C ALA A 53 2.59 14.31 -0.44
N GLN A 54 3.40 13.24 -0.43
CA GLN A 54 4.51 13.11 0.51
C GLN A 54 5.57 14.20 0.33
N ARG A 55 5.90 14.55 -0.92
CA ARG A 55 6.82 15.68 -1.19
C ARG A 55 6.25 17.00 -0.68
N GLY A 56 4.97 17.26 -0.89
CA GLY A 56 4.31 18.47 -0.39
C GLY A 56 4.39 18.57 1.14
N LEU A 57 4.05 17.49 1.84
CA LEU A 57 4.16 17.41 3.30
C LEU A 57 5.61 17.58 3.78
N TRP A 58 6.57 16.94 3.10
CA TRP A 58 7.99 17.05 3.45
C TRP A 58 8.51 18.50 3.33
N ILE A 59 8.17 19.19 2.23
CA ILE A 59 8.55 20.60 2.04
C ILE A 59 7.89 21.50 3.09
N ALA A 60 6.62 21.26 3.43
CA ALA A 60 5.92 22.02 4.45
C ALA A 60 6.57 21.84 5.83
N TRP A 61 6.84 20.59 6.22
CA TRP A 61 7.50 20.25 7.47
C TRP A 61 8.89 20.87 7.62
N GLN A 62 9.68 20.95 6.55
CA GLN A 62 11.01 21.59 6.59
C GLN A 62 11.00 23.07 6.99
N ARG A 63 9.87 23.77 6.81
CA ARG A 63 9.74 25.20 7.19
C ARG A 63 9.45 25.38 8.67
N GLU A 64 8.79 24.41 9.29
CA GLU A 64 8.32 24.46 10.68
C GLU A 64 8.53 23.08 11.35
N PRO A 65 9.79 22.63 11.54
CA PRO A 65 10.08 21.26 11.98
C PRO A 65 9.59 20.94 13.40
N ASP A 66 9.47 21.95 14.26
CA ASP A 66 8.98 21.82 15.63
C ASP A 66 7.45 21.83 15.72
N SER A 67 6.76 22.07 14.59
CA SER A 67 5.29 22.11 14.55
C SER A 67 4.69 20.71 14.56
N PRO A 68 3.74 20.41 15.47
CA PRO A 68 3.03 19.14 15.48
C PRO A 68 1.93 19.05 14.41
N ALA A 69 1.73 20.11 13.61
CA ALA A 69 0.62 20.21 12.64
C ALA A 69 0.58 19.09 11.59
N TYR A 70 1.71 18.41 11.37
CA TYR A 70 1.86 17.34 10.39
C TYR A 70 1.74 15.93 10.99
N ASN A 71 1.45 15.82 12.29
CA ASN A 71 1.26 14.54 12.97
C ASN A 71 -0.17 14.01 12.76
N LEU A 72 -0.27 12.73 12.38
CA LEU A 72 -1.55 12.01 12.40
C LEU A 72 -1.72 11.35 13.78
N ALA A 73 -2.55 11.95 14.64
CA ALA A 73 -2.90 11.37 15.92
C ALA A 73 -4.12 10.43 15.78
N GLY A 74 -4.07 9.28 16.46
CA GLY A 74 -5.17 8.32 16.49
C GLY A 74 -5.03 7.35 17.64
N GLY A 75 -6.14 6.75 18.07
CA GLY A 75 -6.18 5.72 19.11
C GLY A 75 -7.11 4.59 18.69
N LEU A 76 -6.69 3.34 18.95
CA LEU A 76 -7.48 2.14 18.70
C LEU A 76 -7.73 1.44 20.03
N ARG A 77 -9.00 1.21 20.35
CA ARG A 77 -9.39 0.34 21.46
C ARG A 77 -9.70 -1.04 20.93
N LEU A 78 -8.91 -2.02 21.36
CA LEU A 78 -9.19 -3.44 21.14
C LEU A 78 -9.98 -3.92 22.36
N GLY A 79 -11.16 -4.46 22.12
CA GLY A 79 -12.06 -5.02 23.13
C GLY A 79 -12.61 -6.35 22.65
#